data_AF-A0A4Q6BMK4-F1
#
_entry.id   AF-A0A4Q6BMK4-F1
#
_cell.length_a   1.000
_cell.length_b   1.000
_cell.length_c   1.000
_cell.angle_alpha   90.00
_cell.angle_beta   90.00
_cell.angle_gamma   90.00
#
_symmetry.space_group_name_H-M   'P 1'
#
loop_
_entity.id
_entity.type
_entity.pdbx_description
1 polymer ?
#
loop_
_entity_poly.entity_id
_entity_poly.type
_entity_poly.pdbx_seq_one_letter_code
_entity_poly.pdbx_strand_id
1 'polypeptide(L)'
;MMIGERTNVAGSPKFAKLIKEGKYEEAIAIARQQVENGANVIDICMDEGMIDGVAAMTRFLLLLGSEPEVAKAPFMIDSSKWEVIEAGLKCLQGKGIVNSISLKEGEDKFRQNARLIMQYGAAVVVMAFDENGQAASYAEKIRICERAYRILVDEVGFPPEDIIFDPNVLTVATGIEEHNNYAVDFIEATRWIKQNLPHAKVSGGVSNISFSFRGNNHVREAMHSAFLYHAIQAGMDMGIVNAGMLEVYEEIAPELRELVEDVLLNRRPDATERLVDFGEKLKAAGEGPKDAKKEEEWRLGTVEARLSHALVKGIDTHIDGDTAEALEKLGRPLSVIEGPLMDGMGVVGDLFGAGKMFLPQVVKSARVMKKAVAYLTPFMEAEKAEMAARGEVTKAQGKIVLATVKGDVHDIGKNIVGVVLACNNYEVIDMGVMVSCEKILERAKAEKADLIGLSGL
;
A
#
# COMPACT_ATOMS: atom_id res chain seq x y z
N MET A 1 4.15 2.43 3.95
CA MET A 1 4.14 1.01 3.51
C MET A 1 2.75 0.43 3.70
N MET A 2 2.31 -0.38 2.76
CA MET A 2 0.97 -0.97 2.80
C MET A 2 1.09 -2.45 3.15
N ILE A 3 0.37 -2.87 4.18
CA ILE A 3 0.33 -4.24 4.66
C ILE A 3 -1.02 -4.83 4.25
N GLY A 4 -1.02 -5.89 3.44
CA GLY A 4 -2.24 -6.50 2.93
C GLY A 4 -3.00 -7.28 4.01
N GLU A 5 -4.26 -6.92 4.27
CA GLU A 5 -5.09 -7.46 5.38
C GLU A 5 -5.89 -8.74 5.04
N ARG A 6 -5.97 -9.16 3.77
CA ARG A 6 -7.00 -10.12 3.31
C ARG A 6 -6.66 -11.59 3.60
N THR A 7 -5.43 -11.88 3.99
CA THR A 7 -4.93 -13.19 4.41
C THR A 7 -5.17 -13.44 5.90
N ASN A 8 -6.35 -13.04 6.37
CA ASN A 8 -6.76 -13.07 7.77
C ASN A 8 -8.08 -13.84 7.89
N VAL A 9 -8.09 -14.95 8.62
CA VAL A 9 -9.29 -15.81 8.78
C VAL A 9 -10.42 -15.13 9.58
N ALA A 10 -10.10 -14.15 10.43
CA ALA A 10 -11.09 -13.38 11.17
C ALA A 10 -11.64 -12.20 10.33
N GLY A 11 -10.79 -11.59 9.49
CA GLY A 11 -11.14 -10.39 8.71
C GLY A 11 -11.69 -10.66 7.31
N SER A 12 -11.41 -11.83 6.71
CA SER A 12 -11.73 -12.15 5.32
C SER A 12 -12.54 -13.44 5.20
N PRO A 13 -13.88 -13.36 5.03
CA PRO A 13 -14.75 -14.53 4.92
C PRO A 13 -14.34 -15.48 3.77
N LYS A 14 -13.84 -14.93 2.67
CA LYS A 14 -13.33 -15.72 1.54
C LYS A 14 -12.10 -16.52 1.94
N PHE A 15 -11.11 -15.88 2.58
CA PHE A 15 -9.89 -16.56 3.02
C PHE A 15 -10.20 -17.61 4.09
N ALA A 16 -11.02 -17.27 5.09
CA ALA A 16 -11.49 -18.18 6.13
C ALA A 16 -12.10 -19.46 5.55
N LYS A 17 -12.97 -19.32 4.53
CA LYS A 17 -13.58 -20.46 3.84
C LYS A 17 -12.52 -21.35 3.16
N LEU A 18 -11.58 -20.75 2.45
CA LEU A 18 -10.54 -21.50 1.73
C LEU A 18 -9.63 -22.28 2.68
N ILE A 19 -9.22 -21.67 3.80
CA ILE A 19 -8.39 -22.33 4.81
C ILE A 19 -9.15 -23.49 5.47
N LYS A 20 -10.42 -23.28 5.85
CA LYS A 20 -11.27 -24.34 6.44
C LYS A 20 -11.53 -25.51 5.47
N GLU A 21 -11.64 -25.23 4.18
CA GLU A 21 -11.81 -26.24 3.13
C GLU A 21 -10.48 -26.87 2.67
N GLY A 22 -9.34 -26.43 3.21
CA GLY A 22 -8.01 -26.93 2.82
C GLY A 22 -7.57 -26.54 1.41
N LYS A 23 -8.19 -25.50 0.82
CA LYS A 23 -7.92 -24.99 -0.53
C LYS A 23 -6.80 -23.95 -0.52
N TYR A 24 -5.60 -24.40 -0.20
CA TYR A 24 -4.44 -23.51 -0.02
C TYR A 24 -4.00 -22.85 -1.33
N GLU A 25 -4.14 -23.51 -2.48
CA GLU A 25 -3.78 -22.94 -3.79
C GLU A 25 -4.62 -21.69 -4.12
N GLU A 26 -5.93 -21.75 -3.84
CA GLU A 26 -6.82 -20.59 -4.00
C GLU A 26 -6.53 -19.50 -2.96
N ALA A 27 -6.08 -19.88 -1.76
CA ALA A 27 -5.69 -18.94 -0.71
C ALA A 27 -4.40 -18.18 -1.07
N ILE A 28 -3.42 -18.84 -1.71
CA ILE A 28 -2.21 -18.20 -2.24
C ILE A 28 -2.57 -17.13 -3.28
N ALA A 29 -3.58 -17.38 -4.12
CA ALA A 29 -4.04 -16.39 -5.09
C ALA A 29 -4.54 -15.10 -4.44
N ILE A 30 -5.08 -15.15 -3.21
CA ILE A 30 -5.43 -13.94 -2.44
C ILE A 30 -4.18 -13.17 -2.05
N ALA A 31 -3.13 -13.85 -1.56
CA ALA A 31 -1.86 -13.21 -1.23
C ALA A 31 -1.21 -12.58 -2.48
N ARG A 32 -1.17 -13.31 -3.60
CA ARG A 32 -0.66 -12.82 -4.89
C ARG A 32 -1.40 -11.57 -5.35
N GLN A 33 -2.73 -11.59 -5.31
CA GLN A 33 -3.55 -10.44 -5.69
C GLN A 33 -3.25 -9.20 -4.82
N GLN A 34 -2.92 -9.38 -3.54
CA GLN A 34 -2.55 -8.24 -2.68
C GLN A 34 -1.21 -7.63 -3.10
N VAL A 35 -0.20 -8.44 -3.39
CA VAL A 35 1.11 -7.96 -3.89
C VAL A 35 0.94 -7.27 -5.25
N GLU A 36 0.19 -7.87 -6.17
CA GLU A 36 -0.13 -7.29 -7.48
C GLU A 36 -0.88 -5.95 -7.37
N ASN A 37 -1.67 -5.78 -6.32
CA ASN A 37 -2.36 -4.54 -5.98
C ASN A 37 -1.53 -3.62 -5.08
N GLY A 38 -0.21 -3.84 -4.95
CA GLY A 38 0.72 -2.92 -4.31
C GLY A 38 0.95 -3.11 -2.81
N ALA A 39 0.48 -4.21 -2.20
CA ALA A 39 0.88 -4.54 -0.83
C ALA A 39 2.39 -4.81 -0.76
N ASN A 40 3.08 -4.13 0.16
CA ASN A 40 4.51 -4.27 0.38
C ASN A 40 4.82 -5.40 1.36
N VAL A 41 3.88 -5.70 2.25
CA VAL A 41 3.96 -6.76 3.27
C VAL A 41 2.63 -7.49 3.26
N ILE A 42 2.64 -8.80 3.55
CA ILE A 42 1.41 -9.59 3.68
C ILE A 42 1.19 -9.94 5.16
N ASP A 43 0.07 -9.49 5.73
CA ASP A 43 -0.38 -9.86 7.08
C ASP A 43 -1.12 -11.19 7.04
N ILE A 44 -0.71 -12.14 7.87
CA ILE A 44 -1.21 -13.51 7.84
C ILE A 44 -1.73 -13.83 9.22
N CYS A 45 -3.05 -14.02 9.33
CA CYS A 45 -3.70 -14.39 10.58
C CYS A 45 -4.47 -15.69 10.42
N MET A 46 -4.16 -16.67 11.28
CA MET A 46 -4.78 -18.01 11.31
C MET A 46 -5.58 -18.25 12.60
N ASP A 47 -5.84 -17.19 13.37
CA ASP A 47 -6.55 -17.28 14.64
C ASP A 47 -8.06 -17.46 14.43
N GLU A 48 -8.52 -18.70 14.54
CA GLU A 48 -9.94 -19.04 14.57
C GLU A 48 -10.17 -20.34 15.35
N GLY A 49 -11.29 -20.45 16.06
CA GLY A 49 -11.52 -21.55 17.02
C GLY A 49 -11.53 -22.96 16.43
N MET A 50 -11.80 -23.11 15.12
CA MET A 50 -11.87 -24.39 14.41
C MET A 50 -10.59 -24.70 13.62
N ILE A 51 -9.59 -23.80 13.65
CA ILE A 51 -8.34 -23.93 12.91
C ILE A 51 -7.20 -24.22 13.89
N ASP A 52 -6.40 -25.25 13.60
CA ASP A 52 -5.09 -25.40 14.24
C ASP A 52 -4.15 -24.32 13.71
N GLY A 53 -4.02 -23.23 14.46
CA GLY A 53 -3.25 -22.05 14.07
C GLY A 53 -1.78 -22.37 13.79
N VAL A 54 -1.15 -23.26 14.57
CA VAL A 54 0.26 -23.64 14.38
C VAL A 54 0.44 -24.36 13.05
N ALA A 55 -0.40 -25.38 12.79
CA ALA A 55 -0.34 -26.15 11.56
C ALA A 55 -0.69 -25.30 10.32
N ALA A 56 -1.74 -24.47 10.42
CA ALA A 56 -2.20 -23.63 9.32
C ALA A 56 -1.19 -22.52 8.96
N MET A 57 -0.61 -21.85 9.97
CA MET A 57 0.41 -20.80 9.78
C MET A 57 1.64 -21.39 9.10
N THR A 58 2.18 -22.48 9.66
CA THR A 58 3.36 -23.18 9.12
C THR A 58 3.12 -23.59 7.67
N ARG A 59 1.99 -24.26 7.38
CA ARG A 59 1.67 -24.74 6.04
C ARG A 59 1.54 -23.59 5.04
N PHE A 60 0.82 -22.53 5.40
CA PHE A 60 0.60 -21.41 4.49
C PHE A 60 1.89 -20.65 4.19
N LEU A 61 2.72 -20.37 5.20
CA LEU A 61 4.01 -19.69 5.00
C LEU A 61 4.97 -20.48 4.12
N LEU A 62 5.07 -21.80 4.31
CA LEU A 62 5.90 -22.66 3.46
C LEU A 62 5.44 -22.63 1.99
N LEU A 63 4.13 -22.62 1.76
CA LEU A 63 3.58 -22.50 0.41
C LEU A 63 3.85 -21.11 -0.19
N LEU A 64 3.67 -20.03 0.58
CA LEU A 64 3.99 -18.68 0.12
C LEU A 64 5.48 -18.51 -0.20
N GLY A 65 6.37 -19.12 0.59
CA GLY A 65 7.81 -19.13 0.30
C GLY A 65 8.19 -19.84 -0.99
N SER A 66 7.32 -20.74 -1.50
CA SER A 66 7.50 -21.42 -2.79
C SER A 66 6.89 -20.67 -3.99
N GLU A 67 6.16 -19.58 -3.75
CA GLU A 67 5.51 -18.76 -4.77
C GLU A 67 6.35 -17.51 -5.05
N PRO A 68 7.12 -17.44 -6.16
CA PRO A 68 8.10 -16.38 -6.37
C PRO A 68 7.53 -14.97 -6.39
N GLU A 69 6.30 -14.79 -6.89
CA GLU A 69 5.66 -13.47 -6.94
C GLU A 69 5.27 -12.94 -5.55
N VAL A 70 4.98 -13.84 -4.60
CA VAL A 70 4.62 -13.46 -3.23
C VAL A 70 5.83 -13.41 -2.33
N ALA A 71 6.79 -14.32 -2.49
CA ALA A 71 8.00 -14.43 -1.67
C ALA A 71 8.92 -13.20 -1.73
N LYS A 72 8.72 -12.30 -2.71
CA LYS A 72 9.39 -10.99 -2.79
C LYS A 72 8.97 -10.02 -1.67
N ALA A 73 7.76 -10.20 -1.12
CA ALA A 73 7.24 -9.37 -0.03
C ALA A 73 7.52 -10.00 1.35
N PRO A 74 7.91 -9.22 2.37
CA PRO A 74 7.98 -9.70 3.74
C PRO A 74 6.62 -10.16 4.27
N PHE A 75 6.64 -11.07 5.23
CA PHE A 75 5.43 -11.57 5.90
C PHE A 75 5.31 -11.03 7.32
N MET A 76 4.12 -10.57 7.66
CA MET A 76 3.71 -10.19 9.01
C MET A 76 2.91 -11.35 9.62
N ILE A 77 3.44 -11.93 10.69
CA ILE A 77 2.85 -13.08 11.38
C ILE A 77 1.89 -12.55 12.43
N ASP A 78 0.58 -12.66 12.15
CA ASP A 78 -0.49 -12.16 13.01
C ASP A 78 -1.12 -13.28 13.85
N SER A 79 -0.94 -13.21 15.17
CA SER A 79 -1.63 -14.09 16.11
C SER A 79 -1.62 -13.52 17.53
N SER A 80 -2.68 -13.82 18.27
CA SER A 80 -2.78 -13.63 19.71
C SER A 80 -2.04 -14.69 20.53
N LYS A 81 -1.54 -15.77 19.90
CA LYS A 81 -0.90 -16.92 20.54
C LYS A 81 0.58 -16.97 20.19
N TRP A 82 1.44 -16.96 21.21
CA TRP A 82 2.89 -16.98 21.02
C TRP A 82 3.37 -18.21 20.24
N GLU A 83 2.76 -19.38 20.46
CA GLU A 83 3.17 -20.63 19.81
C GLU A 83 2.96 -20.58 18.29
N VAL A 84 1.94 -19.84 17.83
CA VAL A 84 1.66 -19.63 16.40
C VAL A 84 2.67 -18.64 15.81
N ILE A 85 2.99 -17.56 16.53
CA ILE A 85 4.03 -16.59 16.13
C ILE A 85 5.36 -17.32 15.96
N GLU A 86 5.78 -18.09 16.95
CA GLU A 86 7.07 -18.78 16.94
C GLU A 86 7.14 -19.84 15.84
N ALA A 87 6.05 -20.57 15.59
CA ALA A 87 5.96 -21.50 14.45
C ALA A 87 6.10 -20.76 13.11
N GLY A 88 5.46 -19.60 12.98
CA GLY A 88 5.59 -18.75 11.80
C GLY A 88 7.02 -18.27 11.58
N LEU A 89 7.66 -17.72 12.63
CA LEU A 89 9.04 -17.24 12.58
C LEU A 89 10.03 -18.33 12.16
N LYS A 90 9.85 -19.57 12.62
CA LYS A 90 10.67 -20.73 12.20
C LYS A 90 10.57 -21.06 10.71
N CYS A 91 9.51 -20.61 10.03
CA CYS A 91 9.29 -20.87 8.61
C CYS A 91 9.85 -19.77 7.70
N LEU A 92 10.21 -18.59 8.25
CA LEU A 92 10.65 -17.46 7.45
C LEU A 92 12.11 -17.63 7.02
N GLN A 93 12.37 -17.38 5.74
CA GLN A 93 13.74 -17.35 5.20
C GLN A 93 14.38 -15.95 5.29
N GLY A 94 13.56 -14.90 5.24
CA GLY A 94 13.98 -13.50 5.36
C GLY A 94 13.43 -12.84 6.62
N LYS A 95 13.68 -11.53 6.76
CA LYS A 95 13.20 -10.73 7.89
C LYS A 95 11.68 -10.61 7.86
N GLY A 96 11.01 -11.18 8.86
CA GLY A 96 9.57 -11.04 9.09
C GLY A 96 9.21 -9.90 10.03
N ILE A 97 7.90 -9.73 10.24
CA ILE A 97 7.35 -8.84 11.25
C ILE A 97 6.43 -9.64 12.16
N VAL A 98 6.57 -9.52 13.47
CA VAL A 98 5.64 -10.11 14.45
C VAL A 98 4.49 -9.15 14.70
N ASN A 99 3.25 -9.62 14.55
CA ASN A 99 2.03 -8.92 14.92
C ASN A 99 1.26 -9.77 15.96
N SER A 100 1.38 -9.52 17.25
CA SER A 100 2.12 -8.46 17.92
C SER A 100 2.53 -8.91 19.32
N ILE A 101 3.27 -8.06 20.04
CA ILE A 101 3.47 -8.19 21.50
C ILE A 101 2.87 -6.97 22.21
N SER A 102 2.62 -7.11 23.51
CA SER A 102 2.09 -6.03 24.35
C SER A 102 2.46 -6.23 25.82
N LEU A 103 2.18 -5.22 26.65
CA LEU A 103 2.36 -5.28 28.09
C LEU A 103 1.18 -5.92 28.83
N LYS A 104 0.18 -6.44 28.11
CA LYS A 104 -1.04 -7.06 28.66
C LYS A 104 -0.76 -8.13 29.73
N GLU A 105 0.24 -8.97 29.50
CA GLU A 105 0.64 -10.07 30.40
C GLU A 105 1.79 -9.67 31.35
N GLY A 106 2.06 -8.36 31.46
CA GLY A 106 3.15 -7.80 32.25
C GLY A 106 4.49 -7.75 31.52
N GLU A 107 5.42 -7.03 32.13
CA GLU A 107 6.70 -6.71 31.50
C GLU A 107 7.63 -7.92 31.31
N ASP A 108 7.58 -8.92 32.21
CA ASP A 108 8.47 -10.09 32.10
C ASP A 108 8.17 -10.90 30.85
N LYS A 109 6.89 -11.13 30.55
CA LYS A 109 6.46 -11.81 29.33
C LYS A 109 6.79 -10.98 28.09
N PHE A 110 6.60 -9.67 28.16
CA PHE A 110 6.96 -8.74 27.10
C PHE A 110 8.47 -8.79 26.76
N ARG A 111 9.34 -8.71 27.78
CA ARG A 111 10.81 -8.86 27.62
C ARG A 111 11.20 -10.22 27.07
N GLN A 112 10.58 -11.29 27.56
CA GLN A 112 10.84 -12.65 27.09
C GLN A 112 10.54 -12.77 25.59
N ASN A 113 9.34 -12.35 25.18
CA ASN A 113 8.92 -12.40 23.79
C ASN A 113 9.83 -11.51 22.93
N ALA A 114 10.11 -10.27 23.35
CA ALA A 114 11.00 -9.36 22.63
C ALA A 114 12.41 -9.95 22.38
N ARG A 115 13.01 -10.60 23.39
CA ARG A 115 14.30 -11.28 23.23
C ARG A 115 14.25 -12.42 22.22
N LEU A 116 13.18 -13.21 22.21
CA LEU A 116 12.99 -14.28 21.24
C LEU A 116 12.82 -13.71 19.82
N ILE A 117 12.01 -12.67 19.64
CA ILE A 117 11.85 -12.00 18.34
C ILE A 117 13.20 -11.50 17.82
N MET A 118 14.00 -10.88 18.69
CA MET A 118 15.34 -10.40 18.36
C MET A 118 16.28 -11.54 17.95
N GLN A 119 16.19 -12.71 18.60
CA GLN A 119 16.96 -13.91 18.19
C GLN A 119 16.58 -14.42 16.80
N TYR A 120 15.31 -14.28 16.40
CA TYR A 120 14.86 -14.56 15.04
C TYR A 120 15.20 -13.45 14.03
N GLY A 121 15.68 -12.28 14.50
CA GLY A 121 16.00 -11.13 13.66
C GLY A 121 14.79 -10.47 13.01
N ALA A 122 13.60 -10.63 13.58
CA ALA A 122 12.35 -10.06 13.06
C ALA A 122 12.06 -8.66 13.64
N ALA A 123 11.31 -7.86 12.89
CA ALA A 123 10.71 -6.62 13.42
C ALA A 123 9.45 -6.95 14.25
N VAL A 124 8.96 -5.98 15.02
CA VAL A 124 7.86 -6.21 15.97
C VAL A 124 6.84 -5.10 15.97
N VAL A 125 5.56 -5.47 15.86
CA VAL A 125 4.42 -4.62 16.19
C VAL A 125 4.20 -4.67 17.71
N VAL A 126 4.12 -3.50 18.32
CA VAL A 126 3.86 -3.32 19.75
C VAL A 126 2.52 -2.62 19.91
N MET A 127 1.54 -3.38 20.40
CA MET A 127 0.20 -2.83 20.66
C MET A 127 0.23 -1.90 21.87
N ALA A 128 -0.47 -0.77 21.79
CA ALA A 128 -0.75 0.07 22.95
C ALA A 128 -1.79 -0.61 23.87
N PHE A 129 -1.38 -1.69 24.54
CA PHE A 129 -2.16 -2.47 25.49
C PHE A 129 -1.24 -2.85 26.66
N ASP A 130 -1.63 -2.50 27.88
CA ASP A 130 -0.89 -2.85 29.10
C ASP A 130 -1.77 -3.62 30.10
N GLU A 131 -1.27 -3.82 31.31
CA GLU A 131 -1.95 -4.55 32.38
C GLU A 131 -3.31 -3.94 32.77
N ASN A 132 -3.54 -2.67 32.44
CA ASN A 132 -4.79 -1.95 32.72
C ASN A 132 -5.77 -1.97 31.53
N GLY A 133 -5.38 -2.52 30.38
CA GLY A 133 -6.23 -2.67 29.22
C GLY A 133 -5.70 -2.00 27.95
N GLN A 134 -6.59 -1.86 26.98
CA GLN A 134 -6.29 -1.27 25.68
C GLN A 134 -6.32 0.26 25.75
N ALA A 135 -5.31 0.91 25.16
CA ALA A 135 -5.22 2.37 25.11
C ALA A 135 -6.25 2.98 24.15
N ALA A 136 -7.28 3.60 24.72
CA ALA A 136 -8.32 4.30 23.99
C ALA A 136 -7.99 5.78 23.75
N SER A 137 -7.55 6.50 24.79
CA SER A 137 -7.27 7.94 24.75
C SER A 137 -5.84 8.26 24.33
N TYR A 138 -5.61 9.48 23.84
CA TYR A 138 -4.27 9.98 23.50
C TYR A 138 -3.24 9.77 24.63
N ALA A 139 -3.60 10.16 25.86
CA ALA A 139 -2.71 10.08 27.02
C ALA A 139 -2.25 8.64 27.32
N GLU A 140 -3.17 7.67 27.21
CA GLU A 140 -2.86 6.26 27.44
C GLU A 140 -2.01 5.69 26.31
N LYS A 141 -2.29 6.08 25.06
CA LYS A 141 -1.50 5.64 23.90
C LYS A 141 -0.03 6.04 24.05
N ILE A 142 0.25 7.31 24.37
CA ILE A 142 1.64 7.79 24.53
C ILE A 142 2.31 7.16 25.75
N ARG A 143 1.61 7.02 26.88
CA ARG A 143 2.14 6.42 28.12
C ARG A 143 2.61 4.99 27.87
N ILE A 144 1.78 4.18 27.21
CA ILE A 144 2.08 2.77 26.97
C ILE A 144 3.19 2.62 25.91
N CYS A 145 3.13 3.38 24.80
CA CYS A 145 4.17 3.34 23.78
C CYS A 145 5.53 3.79 24.31
N GLU A 146 5.58 4.86 25.13
CA GLU A 146 6.82 5.31 25.76
C GLU A 146 7.41 4.24 26.69
N ARG A 147 6.60 3.69 27.60
CA ARG A 147 7.03 2.63 28.51
C ARG A 147 7.57 1.42 27.75
N ALA A 148 6.84 0.96 26.73
CA ALA A 148 7.26 -0.16 25.91
C ALA A 148 8.56 0.14 25.14
N TYR A 149 8.73 1.36 24.62
CA TYR A 149 9.97 1.78 23.95
C TYR A 149 11.17 1.73 24.90
N ARG A 150 11.04 2.26 26.12
CA ARG A 150 12.11 2.22 27.13
C ARG A 150 12.51 0.80 27.48
N ILE A 151 11.53 -0.09 27.70
CA ILE A 151 11.82 -1.50 27.98
C ILE A 151 12.54 -2.16 26.78
N LEU A 152 12.05 -1.94 25.56
CA LEU A 152 12.65 -2.55 24.37
C LEU A 152 14.06 -2.02 24.09
N VAL A 153 14.26 -0.71 24.12
CA VAL A 153 15.53 -0.08 23.74
C VAL A 153 16.54 -0.12 24.88
N ASP A 154 16.15 0.32 26.07
CA ASP A 154 17.09 0.53 27.19
C ASP A 154 17.42 -0.78 27.93
N GLU A 155 16.46 -1.72 28.03
CA GLU A 155 16.64 -2.95 28.81
C GLU A 155 16.86 -4.20 27.96
N VAL A 156 16.17 -4.34 26.82
CA VAL A 156 16.31 -5.50 25.92
C VAL A 156 17.43 -5.27 24.89
N GLY A 157 17.69 -4.02 24.51
CA GLY A 157 18.64 -3.67 23.44
C GLY A 157 18.07 -3.91 22.04
N PHE A 158 16.75 -3.84 21.90
CA PHE A 158 16.04 -4.05 20.63
C PHE A 158 16.31 -2.86 19.67
N PRO A 159 16.64 -3.09 18.39
CA PRO A 159 16.86 -2.01 17.43
C PRO A 159 15.60 -1.13 17.27
N PRO A 160 15.66 0.18 17.54
CA PRO A 160 14.47 1.02 17.54
C PRO A 160 13.81 1.15 16.17
N GLU A 161 14.57 1.04 15.07
CA GLU A 161 14.06 1.01 13.70
C GLU A 161 13.21 -0.22 13.38
N ASP A 162 13.30 -1.28 14.20
CA ASP A 162 12.51 -2.51 14.07
C ASP A 162 11.26 -2.52 14.97
N ILE A 163 11.03 -1.45 15.74
CA ILE A 163 9.85 -1.27 16.57
C ILE A 163 8.77 -0.54 15.76
N ILE A 164 7.60 -1.16 15.65
CA ILE A 164 6.42 -0.60 15.00
C ILE A 164 5.33 -0.47 16.07
N PHE A 165 5.01 0.73 16.52
CA PHE A 165 3.90 0.93 17.43
C PHE A 165 2.57 0.86 16.70
N ASP A 166 1.60 0.15 17.28
CA ASP A 166 0.18 0.27 16.92
C ASP A 166 -0.56 0.97 18.09
N PRO A 167 -0.83 2.28 17.96
CA PRO A 167 -1.60 3.05 18.94
C PRO A 167 -3.09 2.67 19.01
N ASN A 168 -3.53 1.59 18.37
CA ASN A 168 -4.91 1.14 18.23
C ASN A 168 -5.79 2.07 17.38
N VAL A 169 -6.00 1.71 16.12
CA VAL A 169 -7.12 2.23 15.33
C VAL A 169 -8.42 1.61 15.84
N LEU A 170 -9.26 2.42 16.48
CA LEU A 170 -10.54 2.00 17.06
C LEU A 170 -11.71 2.56 16.26
N THR A 171 -12.86 1.89 16.33
CA THR A 171 -14.06 2.27 15.58
C THR A 171 -14.63 3.61 16.05
N VAL A 172 -14.90 4.52 15.12
CA VAL A 172 -15.63 5.78 15.36
C VAL A 172 -17.08 5.70 14.89
N ALA A 173 -17.87 6.75 15.13
CA ALA A 173 -19.28 6.81 14.72
C ALA A 173 -20.12 5.63 15.24
N THR A 174 -19.85 5.18 16.47
CA THR A 174 -20.55 4.04 17.09
C THR A 174 -21.84 4.46 17.81
N GLY A 175 -22.14 5.77 17.87
CA GLY A 175 -23.22 6.33 18.68
C GLY A 175 -22.87 6.47 20.18
N ILE A 176 -21.59 6.30 20.55
CA ILE A 176 -21.08 6.44 21.92
C ILE A 176 -20.12 7.63 21.90
N GLU A 177 -20.37 8.66 22.72
CA GLU A 177 -19.65 9.94 22.67
C GLU A 177 -18.16 9.76 22.97
N GLU A 178 -17.83 8.86 23.89
CA GLU A 178 -16.46 8.52 24.28
C GLU A 178 -15.62 7.98 23.11
N HIS A 179 -16.26 7.47 22.06
CA HIS A 179 -15.59 6.91 20.89
C HIS A 179 -15.32 7.94 19.79
N ASN A 180 -15.92 9.13 19.87
CA ASN A 180 -15.84 10.14 18.82
C ASN A 180 -14.39 10.60 18.55
N ASN A 181 -13.55 10.63 19.58
CA ASN A 181 -12.19 11.14 19.47
C ASN A 181 -11.13 10.10 19.10
N TYR A 182 -11.48 8.81 18.94
CA TYR A 182 -10.50 7.75 18.76
C TYR A 182 -9.59 7.93 17.55
N ALA A 183 -10.11 8.45 16.44
CA ALA A 183 -9.33 8.78 15.25
C ALA A 183 -8.32 9.90 15.52
N VAL A 184 -8.76 10.99 16.14
CA VAL A 184 -7.91 12.13 16.53
C VAL A 184 -6.83 11.68 17.51
N ASP A 185 -7.20 10.90 18.53
CA ASP A 185 -6.28 10.37 19.53
C ASP A 185 -5.17 9.50 18.89
N PHE A 186 -5.51 8.72 17.86
CA PHE A 186 -4.52 7.96 17.09
C PHE A 186 -3.58 8.87 16.30
N ILE A 187 -4.12 9.89 15.60
CA ILE A 187 -3.34 10.83 14.79
C ILE A 187 -2.37 11.63 15.67
N GLU A 188 -2.84 12.13 16.82
CA GLU A 188 -2.01 12.87 17.76
C GLU A 188 -0.96 11.96 18.43
N ALA A 189 -1.32 10.73 18.80
CA ALA A 189 -0.36 9.76 19.35
C ALA A 189 0.72 9.41 18.32
N THR A 190 0.35 9.26 17.05
CA THR A 190 1.29 9.08 15.94
C THR A 190 2.29 10.22 15.89
N ARG A 191 1.82 11.47 15.86
CA ARG A 191 2.69 12.66 15.85
C ARG A 191 3.64 12.68 17.05
N TRP A 192 3.13 12.38 18.24
CA TRP A 192 3.93 12.32 19.45
C TRP A 192 5.00 11.22 19.39
N ILE A 193 4.64 10.00 18.99
CA ILE A 193 5.58 8.88 18.85
C ILE A 193 6.73 9.25 17.92
N LYS A 194 6.42 9.82 16.75
CA LYS A 194 7.44 10.21 15.76
C LYS A 194 8.38 11.30 16.26
N GLN A 195 7.90 12.18 17.14
CA GLN A 195 8.70 13.26 17.73
C GLN A 195 9.54 12.82 18.93
N ASN A 196 9.09 11.84 19.70
CA ASN A 196 9.65 11.51 21.02
C ASN A 196 10.34 10.15 21.10
N LEU A 197 10.03 9.22 20.17
CA LEU A 197 10.57 7.86 20.14
C LEU A 197 11.38 7.67 18.84
N PRO A 198 12.69 8.01 18.85
CA PRO A 198 13.53 8.01 17.65
C PRO A 198 13.51 6.66 16.93
N HIS A 199 13.50 6.72 15.59
CA HIS A 199 13.50 5.58 14.67
C HIS A 199 12.27 4.67 14.70
N ALA A 200 11.46 4.68 15.76
CA ALA A 200 10.24 3.89 15.85
C ALA A 200 9.27 4.24 14.71
N LYS A 201 8.59 3.22 14.21
CA LYS A 201 7.56 3.34 13.19
C LYS A 201 6.17 3.32 13.81
N VAL A 202 5.18 3.80 13.09
CA VAL A 202 3.77 3.72 13.49
C VAL A 202 2.95 2.97 12.43
N SER A 203 2.12 2.04 12.88
CA SER A 203 1.17 1.27 12.08
C SER A 203 -0.23 1.26 12.71
N GLY A 204 -1.19 0.67 12.00
CA GLY A 204 -2.55 0.47 12.50
C GLY A 204 -3.43 -0.33 11.55
N GLY A 205 -4.37 -1.08 12.12
CA GLY A 205 -5.47 -1.74 11.40
C GLY A 205 -6.50 -0.76 10.87
N VAL A 206 -6.28 -0.20 9.68
CA VAL A 206 -7.09 0.91 9.12
C VAL A 206 -8.57 0.53 9.00
N SER A 207 -8.86 -0.70 8.56
CA SER A 207 -10.24 -1.17 8.38
C SER A 207 -11.12 -1.07 9.63
N ASN A 208 -10.53 -1.09 10.83
CA ASN A 208 -11.23 -1.01 12.12
C ASN A 208 -11.96 0.32 12.30
N ILE A 209 -11.42 1.42 11.75
CA ILE A 209 -12.00 2.78 11.91
C ILE A 209 -13.45 2.85 11.44
N SER A 210 -13.80 1.98 10.49
CA SER A 210 -15.01 2.04 9.68
C SER A 210 -16.03 0.95 10.01
N PHE A 211 -15.85 0.20 11.11
CA PHE A 211 -16.71 -0.96 11.42
C PHE A 211 -18.19 -0.61 11.64
N SER A 212 -18.50 0.61 12.10
CA SER A 212 -19.89 1.12 12.21
C SER A 212 -20.62 1.13 10.86
N PHE A 213 -19.89 1.17 9.74
CA PHE A 213 -20.43 1.24 8.38
C PHE A 213 -20.30 -0.06 7.59
N ARG A 214 -20.21 -1.22 8.27
CA ARG A 214 -20.22 -2.53 7.60
C ARG A 214 -21.42 -2.65 6.63
N GLY A 215 -21.14 -3.12 5.42
CA GLY A 215 -22.11 -3.17 4.33
C GLY A 215 -22.29 -1.87 3.55
N ASN A 216 -21.57 -0.79 3.90
CA ASN A 216 -21.44 0.42 3.06
C ASN A 216 -19.99 0.58 2.61
N ASN A 217 -19.56 -0.14 1.57
CA ASN A 217 -18.15 -0.08 1.15
C ASN A 217 -17.74 1.32 0.69
N HIS A 218 -18.62 2.06 0.01
CA HIS A 218 -18.31 3.41 -0.45
C HIS A 218 -17.92 4.35 0.70
N VAL A 219 -18.71 4.39 1.77
CA VAL A 219 -18.37 5.19 2.96
C VAL A 219 -17.11 4.68 3.65
N ARG A 220 -16.92 3.35 3.73
CA ARG A 220 -15.73 2.77 4.37
C ARG A 220 -14.44 3.14 3.63
N GLU A 221 -14.43 3.03 2.30
CA GLU A 221 -13.27 3.35 1.47
C GLU A 221 -12.92 4.85 1.55
N ALA A 222 -13.92 5.73 1.56
CA ALA A 222 -13.74 7.15 1.82
C ALA A 222 -13.14 7.42 3.20
N MET A 223 -13.64 6.75 4.26
CA MET A 223 -13.08 6.84 5.62
C MET A 223 -11.63 6.38 5.68
N HIS A 224 -11.29 5.26 5.04
CA HIS A 224 -9.91 4.74 5.04
C HIS A 224 -8.95 5.73 4.38
N SER A 225 -9.34 6.26 3.23
CA SER A 225 -8.52 7.17 2.44
C SER A 225 -8.31 8.51 3.14
N ALA A 226 -9.37 9.08 3.73
CA ALA A 226 -9.29 10.30 4.54
C ALA A 226 -8.48 10.10 5.83
N PHE A 227 -8.68 8.98 6.53
CA PHE A 227 -7.90 8.67 7.73
C PHE A 227 -6.41 8.54 7.41
N LEU A 228 -6.06 7.78 6.37
CA LEU A 228 -4.68 7.62 5.93
C LEU A 228 -4.05 8.95 5.52
N TYR A 229 -4.77 9.81 4.79
CA TYR A 229 -4.27 11.14 4.42
C TYR A 229 -3.79 11.94 5.64
N HIS A 230 -4.63 12.04 6.68
CA HIS A 230 -4.29 12.78 7.90
C HIS A 230 -3.25 12.07 8.77
N ALA A 231 -3.34 10.74 8.90
CA ALA A 231 -2.41 9.95 9.71
C ALA A 231 -0.99 9.93 9.11
N ILE A 232 -0.85 9.84 7.78
CA ILE A 232 0.44 9.92 7.09
C ILE A 232 1.07 11.30 7.27
N GLN A 233 0.28 12.38 7.21
CA GLN A 233 0.79 13.73 7.52
C GLN A 233 1.27 13.87 8.97
N ALA A 234 0.66 13.14 9.90
CA ALA A 234 1.14 13.05 11.29
C ALA A 234 2.39 12.15 11.45
N GLY A 235 2.76 11.39 10.42
CA GLY A 235 3.96 10.56 10.38
C GLY A 235 3.72 9.05 10.47
N MET A 236 2.52 8.56 10.18
CA MET A 236 2.23 7.12 10.07
C MET A 236 3.05 6.50 8.93
N ASP A 237 3.84 5.47 9.25
CA ASP A 237 4.77 4.85 8.30
C ASP A 237 4.17 3.66 7.57
N MET A 238 3.26 2.94 8.23
CA MET A 238 2.69 1.66 7.76
C MET A 238 1.18 1.61 8.03
N GLY A 239 0.43 0.81 7.27
CA GLY A 239 -0.98 0.57 7.57
C GLY A 239 -1.43 -0.80 7.07
N ILE A 240 -2.19 -1.51 7.91
CA ILE A 240 -2.86 -2.77 7.53
C ILE A 240 -4.18 -2.41 6.85
N VAL A 241 -4.24 -2.70 5.55
CA VAL A 241 -5.26 -2.18 4.63
C VAL A 241 -5.66 -3.23 3.61
N ASN A 242 -6.84 -3.05 3.02
CA ASN A 242 -7.16 -3.67 1.73
C ASN A 242 -6.61 -2.81 0.60
N ALA A 243 -5.38 -3.11 0.16
CA ALA A 243 -4.68 -2.31 -0.86
C ALA A 243 -5.48 -2.10 -2.16
N GLY A 244 -6.36 -3.02 -2.53
CA GLY A 244 -7.17 -2.93 -3.75
C GLY A 244 -8.42 -2.05 -3.65
N MET A 245 -8.82 -1.65 -2.44
CA MET A 245 -10.06 -0.87 -2.18
C MET A 245 -9.78 0.55 -1.68
N LEU A 246 -8.55 1.05 -1.81
CA LEU A 246 -8.24 2.42 -1.41
C LEU A 246 -8.59 3.39 -2.55
N GLU A 247 -9.52 4.30 -2.28
CA GLU A 247 -9.88 5.39 -3.16
C GLU A 247 -8.81 6.51 -3.10
N VAL A 248 -8.71 7.30 -4.16
CA VAL A 248 -7.84 8.48 -4.18
C VAL A 248 -8.52 9.58 -3.37
N TYR A 249 -7.82 10.16 -2.39
CA TYR A 249 -8.45 11.11 -1.45
C TYR A 249 -9.10 12.32 -2.14
N GLU A 250 -8.51 12.83 -3.22
CA GLU A 250 -9.05 13.98 -3.96
C GLU A 250 -10.32 13.64 -4.76
N GLU A 251 -10.54 12.35 -5.04
CA GLU A 251 -11.67 11.89 -5.83
C GLU A 251 -12.91 11.60 -4.99
N ILE A 252 -12.78 11.58 -3.67
CA ILE A 252 -13.92 11.45 -2.76
C ILE A 252 -14.84 12.64 -3.01
N ALA A 253 -16.13 12.37 -3.28
CA ALA A 253 -17.12 13.41 -3.52
C ALA A 253 -17.08 14.47 -2.41
N PRO A 254 -17.06 15.79 -2.73
CA PRO A 254 -16.79 16.84 -1.75
C PRO A 254 -17.69 16.79 -0.51
N GLU A 255 -18.98 16.50 -0.67
CA GLU A 255 -19.94 16.35 0.43
C GLU A 255 -19.59 15.14 1.32
N LEU A 256 -19.31 13.98 0.71
CA LEU A 256 -18.92 12.77 1.45
C LEU A 256 -17.59 12.99 2.17
N ARG A 257 -16.62 13.65 1.53
CA ARG A 257 -15.33 13.98 2.13
C ARG A 257 -15.49 14.85 3.37
N GLU A 258 -16.33 15.89 3.29
CA GLU A 258 -16.61 16.76 4.45
C GLU A 258 -17.25 15.96 5.60
N LEU A 259 -18.25 15.13 5.32
CA LEU A 259 -18.94 14.32 6.33
C LEU A 259 -18.00 13.29 6.98
N VAL A 260 -17.15 12.64 6.19
CA VAL A 260 -16.15 11.70 6.68
C VAL A 260 -15.13 12.39 7.56
N GLU A 261 -14.61 13.55 7.15
CA GLU A 261 -13.66 14.32 7.95
C GLU A 261 -14.28 14.90 9.22
N ASP A 262 -15.55 15.30 9.19
CA ASP A 262 -16.27 15.74 10.39
C ASP A 262 -16.26 14.64 11.47
N VAL A 263 -16.44 13.38 11.07
CA VAL A 263 -16.38 12.22 11.96
C VAL A 263 -14.95 11.91 12.39
N LEU A 264 -14.02 11.78 11.44
CA LEU A 264 -12.63 11.37 11.73
C LEU A 264 -11.86 12.41 12.54
N LEU A 265 -12.13 13.69 12.32
CA LEU A 265 -11.45 14.78 13.02
C LEU A 265 -12.29 15.35 14.16
N ASN A 266 -13.44 14.72 14.47
CA ASN A 266 -14.36 15.12 15.52
C ASN A 266 -14.66 16.64 15.50
N ARG A 267 -14.95 17.19 14.31
CA ARG A 267 -15.06 18.65 14.10
C ARG A 267 -16.36 19.24 14.62
N ARG A 268 -17.38 18.38 14.80
CA ARG A 268 -18.73 18.77 15.21
C ARG A 268 -19.44 17.62 15.92
N PRO A 269 -20.35 17.92 16.88
CA PRO A 269 -21.01 16.90 17.70
C PRO A 269 -22.02 16.02 16.92
N ASP A 270 -22.64 16.55 15.86
CA ASP A 270 -23.63 15.86 15.02
C ASP A 270 -22.99 15.15 13.80
N ALA A 271 -21.67 15.01 13.76
CA ALA A 271 -20.94 14.40 12.64
C ALA A 271 -21.41 12.97 12.35
N THR A 272 -21.58 12.18 13.41
CA THR A 272 -21.97 10.77 13.33
C THR A 272 -23.35 10.62 12.70
N GLU A 273 -24.34 11.35 13.19
CA GLU A 273 -25.71 11.32 12.67
C GLU A 273 -25.75 11.70 11.20
N ARG A 274 -25.06 12.78 10.83
CA ARG A 274 -25.00 13.25 9.43
C ARG A 274 -24.41 12.21 8.48
N LEU A 275 -23.31 11.56 8.87
CA LEU A 275 -22.67 10.54 8.02
C LEU A 275 -23.51 9.27 7.94
N VAL A 276 -24.17 8.87 9.02
CA VAL A 276 -25.10 7.73 9.04
C VAL A 276 -26.29 8.00 8.12
N ASP A 277 -26.95 9.15 8.27
CA ASP A 277 -28.09 9.56 7.43
C ASP A 277 -27.70 9.60 5.94
N PHE A 278 -26.52 10.13 5.63
CA PHE A 278 -26.00 10.14 4.27
C PHE A 278 -25.72 8.72 3.76
N GLY A 279 -25.08 7.89 4.59
CA GLY A 279 -24.81 6.49 4.26
C GLY A 279 -26.07 5.65 4.04
N GLU A 280 -27.14 5.92 4.78
CA GLU A 280 -28.45 5.29 4.56
C GLU A 280 -29.10 5.76 3.27
N LYS A 281 -29.03 7.06 2.96
CA LYS A 281 -29.50 7.61 1.67
C LYS A 281 -28.78 6.96 0.50
N LEU A 282 -27.45 6.78 0.56
CA LEU A 282 -26.67 6.09 -0.47
C LEU A 282 -27.09 4.62 -0.62
N LYS A 283 -27.29 3.90 0.49
CA LYS A 283 -27.80 2.52 0.46
C LYS A 283 -29.21 2.45 -0.14
N ALA A 284 -30.10 3.36 0.26
CA ALA A 284 -31.50 3.42 -0.17
C ALA A 284 -31.65 3.87 -1.64
N ALA A 285 -30.74 4.71 -2.12
CA ALA A 285 -30.62 5.06 -3.53
C ALA A 285 -30.18 3.87 -4.41
N GLY A 286 -29.80 2.75 -3.81
CA GLY A 286 -29.48 1.53 -4.54
C GLY A 286 -28.10 1.56 -5.20
N GLU A 287 -27.15 2.32 -4.65
CA GLU A 287 -25.74 2.28 -5.07
C GLU A 287 -25.01 1.01 -4.55
N GLY A 288 -25.62 -0.16 -4.78
CA GLY A 288 -24.91 -1.39 -5.13
C GLY A 288 -24.80 -1.47 -6.66
N PRO A 289 -24.10 -2.45 -7.26
CA PRO A 289 -23.52 -2.41 -8.63
C PRO A 289 -24.56 -2.30 -9.76
N LYS A 290 -25.22 -1.14 -9.85
CA LYS A 290 -26.31 -0.81 -10.77
C LYS A 290 -26.29 0.67 -11.18
N ASP A 291 -25.17 1.33 -11.03
CA ASP A 291 -24.89 2.60 -11.70
C ASP A 291 -23.76 2.44 -12.72
N ALA A 292 -23.78 1.34 -13.49
CA ALA A 292 -22.98 1.20 -14.71
C ALA A 292 -23.20 2.37 -15.70
N LYS A 293 -24.28 3.14 -15.54
CA LYS A 293 -24.55 4.39 -16.27
C LYS A 293 -23.82 5.62 -15.70
N LYS A 294 -23.56 5.71 -14.39
CA LYS A 294 -22.71 6.77 -13.81
C LYS A 294 -21.22 6.40 -13.87
N GLU A 295 -20.88 5.11 -13.72
CA GLU A 295 -19.51 4.61 -13.83
C GLU A 295 -18.87 4.87 -15.20
N GLU A 296 -19.66 5.19 -16.24
CA GLU A 296 -19.17 5.59 -17.56
C GLU A 296 -19.45 7.06 -17.93
N GLU A 297 -19.90 7.94 -17.02
CA GLU A 297 -20.06 9.36 -17.38
C GLU A 297 -18.73 10.00 -17.83
N TRP A 298 -17.62 9.60 -17.22
CA TRP A 298 -16.28 10.00 -17.65
C TRP A 298 -15.98 9.57 -19.08
N ARG A 299 -16.65 8.53 -19.60
CA ARG A 299 -16.52 8.07 -20.99
C ARG A 299 -17.11 9.05 -22.00
N LEU A 300 -18.00 9.94 -21.58
CA LEU A 300 -18.58 10.98 -22.44
C LEU A 300 -17.61 12.14 -22.70
N GLY A 301 -16.48 12.20 -21.98
CA GLY A 301 -15.43 13.20 -22.16
C GLY A 301 -14.58 12.98 -23.42
N THR A 302 -13.61 13.88 -23.63
CA THR A 302 -12.62 13.74 -24.71
C THR A 302 -11.69 12.56 -24.46
N VAL A 303 -11.06 12.02 -25.51
CA VAL A 303 -10.09 10.92 -25.37
C VAL A 303 -8.96 11.28 -24.39
N GLU A 304 -8.50 12.52 -24.37
CA GLU A 304 -7.49 12.99 -23.42
C GLU A 304 -7.97 12.92 -21.97
N ALA A 305 -9.19 13.39 -21.70
CA ALA A 305 -9.79 13.31 -20.37
C ALA A 305 -10.00 11.86 -19.92
N ARG A 306 -10.38 10.98 -20.86
CA ARG A 306 -10.56 9.55 -20.60
C ARG A 306 -9.26 8.84 -20.29
N LEU A 307 -8.21 9.10 -21.07
CA LEU A 307 -6.86 8.56 -20.82
C LEU A 307 -6.33 9.03 -19.46
N SER A 308 -6.46 10.32 -19.15
CA SER A 308 -6.07 10.87 -17.83
C SER A 308 -6.87 10.22 -16.69
N HIS A 309 -8.18 10.07 -16.84
CA HIS A 309 -9.03 9.42 -15.84
C HIS A 309 -8.63 7.96 -15.61
N ALA A 310 -8.41 7.21 -16.70
CA ALA A 310 -7.99 5.82 -16.65
C ALA A 310 -6.65 5.66 -15.93
N LEU A 311 -5.69 6.56 -16.16
CA LEU A 311 -4.41 6.58 -15.46
C LEU A 311 -4.59 6.88 -13.96
N VAL A 312 -5.30 7.95 -13.59
CA VAL A 312 -5.50 8.34 -12.18
C VAL A 312 -6.25 7.26 -11.39
N LYS A 313 -7.26 6.62 -11.97
CA LYS A 313 -8.05 5.55 -11.32
C LYS A 313 -7.44 4.15 -11.48
N GLY A 314 -6.40 4.02 -12.31
CA GLY A 314 -5.79 2.75 -12.66
C GLY A 314 -6.75 1.77 -13.35
N ILE A 315 -7.56 2.25 -14.30
CA ILE A 315 -8.52 1.46 -15.09
C ILE A 315 -7.84 1.02 -16.39
N ASP A 316 -7.77 -0.29 -16.65
CA ASP A 316 -7.13 -0.86 -17.85
C ASP A 316 -8.12 -1.40 -18.90
N THR A 317 -9.43 -1.37 -18.62
CA THR A 317 -10.46 -2.00 -19.46
C THR A 317 -10.61 -1.36 -20.85
N HIS A 318 -10.58 -0.03 -20.93
CA HIS A 318 -10.83 0.73 -22.17
C HIS A 318 -9.57 1.30 -22.80
N ILE A 319 -8.40 1.08 -22.17
CA ILE A 319 -7.18 1.80 -22.48
C ILE A 319 -6.74 1.59 -23.93
N ASP A 320 -6.89 0.39 -24.49
CA ASP A 320 -6.51 0.08 -25.87
C ASP A 320 -7.37 0.86 -26.86
N GLY A 321 -8.68 0.96 -26.61
CA GLY A 321 -9.63 1.69 -27.46
C GLY A 321 -9.41 3.21 -27.42
N ASP A 322 -9.19 3.76 -26.22
CA ASP A 322 -8.88 5.19 -26.09
C ASP A 322 -7.52 5.53 -26.69
N THR A 323 -6.53 4.66 -26.53
CA THR A 323 -5.20 4.85 -27.13
C THR A 323 -5.28 4.82 -28.65
N ALA A 324 -6.14 3.96 -29.23
CA ALA A 324 -6.40 3.93 -30.66
C ALA A 324 -7.05 5.22 -31.18
N GLU A 325 -8.08 5.72 -30.49
CA GLU A 325 -8.74 6.98 -30.85
C GLU A 325 -7.78 8.18 -30.74
N ALA A 326 -6.95 8.22 -29.69
CA ALA A 326 -5.93 9.26 -29.53
C ALA A 326 -4.87 9.17 -30.63
N LEU A 327 -4.47 7.97 -31.05
CA LEU A 327 -3.56 7.76 -32.16
C LEU A 327 -4.15 8.24 -33.48
N GLU A 328 -5.41 7.93 -33.76
CA GLU A 328 -6.10 8.43 -34.96
C GLU A 328 -6.19 9.96 -34.97
N LYS A 329 -6.48 10.57 -33.82
CA LYS A 329 -6.58 12.03 -33.65
C LYS A 329 -5.23 12.75 -33.78
N LEU A 330 -4.18 12.21 -33.16
CA LEU A 330 -2.85 12.86 -33.06
C LEU A 330 -1.89 12.44 -34.18
N GLY A 331 -2.22 11.39 -34.93
CA GLY A 331 -1.51 10.92 -36.12
C GLY A 331 -0.16 10.25 -35.87
N ARG A 332 0.45 10.43 -34.69
CA ARG A 332 1.73 9.84 -34.32
C ARG A 332 1.66 9.16 -32.96
N PRO A 333 2.10 7.89 -32.83
CA PRO A 333 2.16 7.19 -31.55
C PRO A 333 2.90 7.94 -30.45
N LEU A 334 4.03 8.58 -30.81
CA LEU A 334 4.82 9.34 -29.84
C LEU A 334 4.04 10.51 -29.24
N SER A 335 3.22 11.19 -30.05
CA SER A 335 2.38 12.30 -29.57
C SER A 335 1.30 11.85 -28.58
N VAL A 336 0.82 10.60 -28.67
CA VAL A 336 -0.12 10.03 -27.69
C VAL A 336 0.57 9.80 -26.35
N ILE A 337 1.81 9.31 -26.39
CA ILE A 337 2.64 9.13 -25.19
C ILE A 337 2.95 10.48 -24.57
N GLU A 338 3.63 11.37 -25.30
CA GLU A 338 4.12 12.66 -24.80
C GLU A 338 3.01 13.68 -24.49
N GLY A 339 1.79 13.48 -25.02
CA GLY A 339 0.62 14.29 -24.71
C GLY A 339 -0.24 13.66 -23.62
N PRO A 340 -1.44 13.11 -23.96
CA PRO A 340 -2.46 12.78 -22.97
C PRO A 340 -2.03 11.73 -21.93
N LEU A 341 -1.16 10.79 -22.30
CA LEU A 341 -0.67 9.78 -21.37
C LEU A 341 0.32 10.38 -20.35
N MET A 342 1.26 11.21 -20.81
CA MET A 342 2.18 11.95 -19.94
C MET A 342 1.45 12.95 -19.04
N ASP A 343 0.47 13.68 -19.58
CA ASP A 343 -0.35 14.63 -18.81
C ASP A 343 -1.05 13.92 -17.66
N GLY A 344 -1.66 12.76 -17.92
CA GLY A 344 -2.29 11.94 -16.88
C GLY A 344 -1.31 11.42 -15.82
N MET A 345 -0.10 11.02 -16.24
CA MET A 345 0.96 10.63 -15.31
C MET A 345 1.50 11.81 -14.50
N GLY A 346 1.46 13.03 -15.05
CA GLY A 346 1.76 14.27 -14.32
C GLY A 346 0.80 14.46 -13.14
N VAL A 347 -0.50 14.29 -13.37
CA VAL A 347 -1.52 14.35 -12.30
C VAL A 347 -1.27 13.29 -11.23
N VAL A 348 -0.94 12.06 -11.62
CA VAL A 348 -0.56 10.98 -10.68
C VAL A 348 0.64 11.39 -9.83
N GLY A 349 1.66 11.99 -10.45
CA GLY A 349 2.85 12.51 -9.77
C GLY A 349 2.52 13.60 -8.74
N ASP A 350 1.69 14.57 -9.12
CA ASP A 350 1.25 15.67 -8.25
C ASP A 350 0.44 15.15 -7.05
N LEU A 351 -0.49 14.22 -7.29
CA LEU A 351 -1.30 13.61 -6.23
C LEU A 351 -0.45 12.78 -5.26
N PHE A 352 0.52 12.02 -5.77
CA PHE A 352 1.45 11.26 -4.95
C PHE A 352 2.36 12.17 -4.12
N GLY A 353 2.92 13.21 -4.75
CA GLY A 353 3.75 14.21 -4.06
C GLY A 353 3.00 14.98 -2.98
N ALA A 354 1.70 15.21 -3.17
CA ALA A 354 0.83 15.83 -2.17
C ALA A 354 0.31 14.86 -1.08
N GLY A 355 0.68 13.57 -1.15
CA GLY A 355 0.19 12.54 -0.22
C GLY A 355 -1.29 12.18 -0.38
N LYS A 356 -1.93 12.60 -1.48
CA LYS A 356 -3.35 12.35 -1.80
C LYS A 356 -3.57 11.05 -2.57
N MET A 357 -2.50 10.49 -3.11
CA MET A 357 -2.44 9.17 -3.74
C MET A 357 -1.32 8.35 -3.09
N PHE A 358 -1.56 7.06 -2.89
CA PHE A 358 -0.63 6.15 -2.24
C PHE A 358 0.10 5.27 -3.26
N LEU A 359 1.25 4.71 -2.85
CA LEU A 359 2.10 3.90 -3.72
C LEU A 359 1.36 2.79 -4.50
N PRO A 360 0.43 2.01 -3.91
CA PRO A 360 -0.36 1.03 -4.67
C PRO A 360 -1.12 1.62 -5.86
N GLN A 361 -1.70 2.81 -5.67
CA GLN A 361 -2.48 3.50 -6.70
C GLN A 361 -1.54 3.94 -7.84
N VAL A 362 -0.35 4.46 -7.50
CA VAL A 362 0.68 4.81 -8.49
C VAL A 362 1.14 3.58 -9.30
N VAL A 363 1.33 2.43 -8.64
CA VAL A 363 1.69 1.18 -9.34
C VAL A 363 0.57 0.74 -10.30
N LYS A 364 -0.69 0.89 -9.89
CA LYS A 364 -1.85 0.62 -10.73
C LYS A 364 -1.90 1.56 -11.95
N SER A 365 -1.66 2.86 -11.76
CA SER A 365 -1.54 3.85 -12.83
C SER A 365 -0.42 3.51 -13.82
N ALA A 366 0.75 3.13 -13.31
CA ALA A 366 1.89 2.71 -14.13
C ALA A 366 1.57 1.46 -14.98
N ARG A 367 0.75 0.54 -14.46
CA ARG A 367 0.28 -0.63 -15.24
C ARG A 367 -0.62 -0.22 -16.41
N VAL A 368 -1.55 0.71 -16.18
CA VAL A 368 -2.40 1.27 -17.25
C VAL A 368 -1.55 1.94 -18.32
N MET A 369 -0.59 2.78 -17.90
CA MET A 369 0.36 3.44 -18.78
C MET A 369 1.15 2.42 -19.63
N LYS A 370 1.71 1.38 -18.98
CA LYS A 370 2.45 0.31 -19.67
C LYS A 370 1.60 -0.40 -20.72
N LYS A 371 0.31 -0.65 -20.44
CA LYS A 371 -0.61 -1.28 -21.39
C LYS A 371 -0.88 -0.37 -22.60
N ALA A 372 -1.12 0.93 -22.37
CA ALA A 372 -1.27 1.91 -23.45
C ALA A 372 -0.03 1.99 -24.35
N VAL A 373 1.17 2.07 -23.75
CA VAL A 373 2.44 2.08 -24.50
C VAL A 373 2.62 0.78 -25.28
N ALA A 374 2.32 -0.37 -24.69
CA ALA A 374 2.40 -1.67 -25.38
C ALA A 374 1.48 -1.75 -26.61
N TYR A 375 0.31 -1.10 -26.56
CA TYR A 375 -0.58 -0.97 -27.71
C TYR A 375 0.05 -0.11 -28.83
N LEU A 376 0.77 0.96 -28.48
CA LEU A 376 1.43 1.88 -29.42
C LEU A 376 2.72 1.33 -30.03
N THR A 377 3.41 0.39 -29.36
CA THR A 377 4.71 -0.15 -29.78
C THR A 377 4.74 -0.63 -31.23
N PRO A 378 3.79 -1.44 -31.74
CA PRO A 378 3.82 -1.91 -33.13
C PRO A 378 3.73 -0.75 -34.14
N PHE A 379 2.96 0.30 -33.82
CA PHE A 379 2.84 1.48 -34.67
C PHE A 379 4.11 2.33 -34.66
N MET A 380 4.77 2.44 -33.50
CA MET A 380 6.07 3.10 -33.39
C MET A 380 7.14 2.37 -34.21
N GLU A 381 7.17 1.04 -34.18
CA GLU A 381 8.10 0.24 -34.99
C GLU A 381 7.86 0.40 -36.49
N ALA A 382 6.59 0.42 -36.92
CA ALA A 382 6.23 0.68 -38.31
C ALA A 382 6.62 2.09 -38.76
N GLU A 383 6.33 3.11 -37.95
CA GLU A 383 6.70 4.51 -38.24
C GLU A 383 8.22 4.67 -38.29
N LYS A 384 8.97 4.00 -37.39
CA LYS A 384 10.44 3.95 -37.42
C LYS A 384 10.98 3.29 -38.68
N ALA A 385 10.38 2.19 -39.12
CA ALA A 385 10.78 1.51 -40.36
C ALA A 385 10.51 2.39 -41.59
N GLU A 386 9.38 3.10 -41.63
CA GLU A 386 9.08 4.06 -42.70
C GLU A 386 10.02 5.26 -42.69
N MET A 387 10.30 5.85 -41.53
CA MET A 387 11.27 6.94 -41.40
C MET A 387 12.68 6.49 -41.79
N ALA A 388 13.11 5.31 -41.36
CA ALA A 388 14.39 4.74 -41.77
C ALA A 388 14.45 4.52 -43.29
N ALA A 389 13.36 4.08 -43.92
CA ALA A 389 13.25 3.97 -45.37
C ALA A 389 13.28 5.33 -46.10
N ARG A 390 12.86 6.41 -45.42
CA ARG A 390 12.94 7.81 -45.91
C ARG A 390 14.26 8.51 -45.54
N GLY A 391 15.15 7.85 -44.79
CA GLY A 391 16.41 8.41 -44.31
C GLY A 391 16.29 9.35 -43.10
N GLU A 392 15.15 9.34 -42.42
CA GLU A 392 14.88 10.13 -41.22
C GLU A 392 15.20 9.33 -39.94
N VAL A 393 15.86 9.95 -38.97
CA VAL A 393 16.28 9.31 -37.70
C VAL A 393 15.31 9.71 -36.60
N THR A 394 14.62 8.74 -35.99
CA THR A 394 13.87 8.94 -34.74
C THR A 394 14.83 9.03 -33.55
N LYS A 395 14.62 10.02 -32.69
CA LYS A 395 15.41 10.22 -31.47
C LYS A 395 14.55 9.87 -30.25
N ALA A 396 14.98 8.93 -29.42
CA ALA A 396 14.44 8.80 -28.05
C ALA A 396 14.72 10.11 -27.28
N GLN A 397 13.96 10.39 -26.21
CA GLN A 397 14.22 11.59 -25.39
C GLN A 397 15.62 11.57 -24.78
N GLY A 398 16.09 10.36 -24.44
CA GLY A 398 17.46 10.09 -24.04
C GLY A 398 17.61 8.62 -23.67
N LYS A 399 18.85 8.19 -23.52
CA LYS A 399 19.23 6.86 -23.02
C LYS A 399 19.78 6.98 -21.62
N ILE A 400 19.27 6.16 -20.69
CA ILE A 400 19.71 6.14 -19.30
C ILE A 400 20.22 4.76 -18.91
N VAL A 401 21.32 4.73 -18.17
CA VAL A 401 21.79 3.54 -17.45
C VAL A 401 21.35 3.65 -16.00
N LEU A 402 20.63 2.64 -15.51
CA LEU A 402 20.20 2.51 -14.12
C LEU A 402 20.93 1.36 -13.43
N ALA A 403 21.39 1.57 -12.20
CA ALA A 403 22.02 0.54 -11.39
C ALA A 403 21.85 0.81 -9.89
N THR A 404 21.86 -0.22 -9.05
CA THR A 404 22.21 0.00 -7.64
C THR A 404 23.74 -0.04 -7.49
N VAL A 405 24.26 0.81 -6.61
CA VAL A 405 25.71 0.91 -6.38
C VAL A 405 26.26 -0.36 -5.73
N LYS A 406 27.56 -0.60 -5.89
CA LYS A 406 28.25 -1.74 -5.27
C LYS A 406 28.00 -1.78 -3.77
N GLY A 407 27.50 -2.92 -3.28
CA GLY A 407 27.19 -3.12 -1.87
C GLY A 407 25.73 -2.85 -1.49
N ASP A 408 24.94 -2.27 -2.40
CA ASP A 408 23.52 -2.05 -2.17
C ASP A 408 22.66 -3.01 -2.99
N VAL A 409 21.70 -3.66 -2.32
CA VAL A 409 20.75 -4.62 -2.93
C VAL A 409 19.35 -4.02 -3.09
N HIS A 410 19.10 -2.84 -2.54
CA HIS A 410 17.77 -2.24 -2.54
C HIS A 410 17.48 -1.59 -3.90
N ASP A 411 16.54 -2.16 -4.65
CA ASP A 411 16.27 -1.79 -6.04
C ASP A 411 14.84 -1.28 -6.28
N ILE A 412 13.99 -1.24 -5.26
CA ILE A 412 12.59 -0.79 -5.38
C ILE A 412 12.53 0.63 -5.98
N GLY A 413 13.32 1.57 -5.44
CA GLY A 413 13.39 2.94 -5.96
C GLY A 413 13.90 2.99 -7.41
N LYS A 414 14.98 2.27 -7.72
CA LYS A 414 15.52 2.12 -9.08
C LYS A 414 14.46 1.60 -10.05
N ASN A 415 13.73 0.55 -9.65
CA ASN A 415 12.73 -0.10 -10.49
C ASN A 415 11.55 0.85 -10.74
N ILE A 416 11.10 1.60 -9.74
CA ILE A 416 10.07 2.64 -9.91
C ILE A 416 10.55 3.69 -10.92
N VAL A 417 11.75 4.24 -10.74
CA VAL A 417 12.32 5.25 -11.65
C VAL A 417 12.47 4.68 -13.07
N GLY A 418 12.94 3.44 -13.20
CA GLY A 418 13.08 2.77 -14.49
C GLY A 418 11.75 2.57 -15.20
N VAL A 419 10.71 2.18 -14.47
CA VAL A 419 9.35 2.06 -15.01
C VAL A 419 8.83 3.43 -15.45
N VAL A 420 8.96 4.47 -14.63
CA VAL A 420 8.52 5.83 -14.97
C VAL A 420 9.27 6.39 -16.18
N LEU A 421 10.59 6.22 -16.26
CA LEU A 421 11.39 6.70 -17.40
C LEU A 421 11.06 5.95 -18.70
N ALA A 422 10.86 4.63 -18.62
CA ALA A 422 10.41 3.86 -19.78
C ALA A 422 9.02 4.31 -20.26
N CYS A 423 8.12 4.67 -19.34
CA CYS A 423 6.83 5.26 -19.67
C CYS A 423 6.97 6.64 -20.35
N ASN A 424 8.05 7.38 -20.08
CA ASN A 424 8.34 8.70 -20.65
C ASN A 424 9.23 8.64 -21.91
N ASN A 425 9.26 7.50 -22.62
CA ASN A 425 10.02 7.29 -23.86
C ASN A 425 11.55 7.47 -23.72
N TYR A 426 12.11 7.16 -22.55
CA TYR A 426 13.56 6.97 -22.39
C TYR A 426 13.95 5.53 -22.70
N GLU A 427 15.13 5.34 -23.28
CA GLU A 427 15.74 4.01 -23.37
C GLU A 427 16.42 3.68 -22.04
N VAL A 428 15.82 2.76 -21.28
CA VAL A 428 16.28 2.40 -19.93
C VAL A 428 17.11 1.12 -19.98
N ILE A 429 18.39 1.22 -19.62
CA ILE A 429 19.31 0.10 -19.47
C ILE A 429 19.50 -0.18 -17.98
N ASP A 430 18.76 -1.15 -17.48
CA ASP A 430 18.88 -1.59 -16.09
C ASP A 430 20.02 -2.62 -15.93
N MET A 431 21.03 -2.26 -15.15
CA MET A 431 22.17 -3.12 -14.84
C MET A 431 21.94 -4.01 -13.61
N GLY A 432 20.79 -3.90 -12.95
CA GLY A 432 20.45 -4.66 -11.76
C GLY A 432 21.10 -4.08 -10.50
N VAL A 433 21.47 -4.98 -9.58
CA VAL A 433 21.94 -4.60 -8.25
C VAL A 433 23.44 -4.84 -8.03
N MET A 434 24.02 -4.16 -7.04
CA MET A 434 25.40 -4.30 -6.58
C MET A 434 26.44 -4.07 -7.70
N VAL A 435 26.22 -3.09 -8.57
CA VAL A 435 27.05 -2.86 -9.74
C VAL A 435 28.23 -1.95 -9.40
N SER A 436 29.45 -2.33 -9.79
CA SER A 436 30.64 -1.49 -9.58
C SER A 436 30.61 -0.23 -10.45
N CYS A 437 31.15 0.86 -9.92
CA CYS A 437 31.28 2.14 -10.64
C CYS A 437 31.97 1.97 -12.01
N GLU A 438 33.03 1.17 -12.05
CA GLU A 438 33.76 0.86 -13.29
C GLU A 438 32.85 0.24 -14.36
N LYS A 439 32.07 -0.80 -14.00
CA LYS A 439 31.10 -1.43 -14.91
C LYS A 439 30.01 -0.47 -15.37
N ILE A 440 29.51 0.38 -14.46
CA ILE A 440 28.49 1.39 -14.79
C ILE A 440 29.04 2.37 -15.83
N LEU A 441 30.25 2.90 -15.61
CA LEU A 441 30.88 3.84 -16.52
C LEU A 441 31.24 3.20 -17.86
N GLU A 442 31.70 1.94 -17.86
CA GLU A 442 31.93 1.16 -19.08
C GLU A 442 30.63 0.97 -19.87
N ARG A 443 29.55 0.57 -19.21
CA ARG A 443 28.24 0.37 -19.85
C ARG A 443 27.68 1.68 -20.39
N ALA A 444 27.75 2.76 -19.62
CA ALA A 444 27.29 4.08 -20.06
C ALA A 444 28.07 4.58 -21.29
N LYS A 445 29.39 4.37 -21.35
CA LYS A 445 30.20 4.69 -22.53
C LYS A 445 29.86 3.79 -23.72
N ALA A 446 29.75 2.48 -23.51
CA ALA A 446 29.46 1.52 -24.57
C ALA A 446 28.10 1.79 -25.23
N GLU A 447 27.10 2.10 -24.41
CA GLU A 447 25.73 2.36 -24.85
C GLU A 447 25.49 3.81 -25.26
N LYS A 448 26.47 4.71 -25.03
CA LYS A 448 26.37 6.16 -25.22
C LYS A 448 25.16 6.74 -24.47
N ALA A 449 25.03 6.39 -23.20
CA ALA A 449 23.96 6.88 -22.35
C ALA A 449 24.10 8.39 -22.12
N ASP A 450 22.98 9.10 -22.19
CA ASP A 450 22.88 10.53 -21.90
C ASP A 450 22.85 10.79 -20.39
N LEU A 451 22.33 9.84 -19.63
CA LEU A 451 22.13 9.93 -18.18
C LEU A 451 22.60 8.64 -17.47
N ILE A 452 23.04 8.78 -16.23
CA ILE A 452 23.30 7.66 -15.31
C ILE A 452 22.48 7.91 -14.04
N GLY A 453 21.59 6.99 -13.70
CA GLY A 453 20.84 7.00 -12.45
C GLY A 453 21.33 5.90 -11.52
N LEU A 454 21.67 6.28 -10.28
CA LEU A 454 22.21 5.37 -9.28
C LEU A 454 21.26 5.32 -8.08
N SER A 455 20.95 4.10 -7.64
CA SER A 455 20.28 3.84 -6.36
C SER A 455 21.32 3.41 -5.34
N GLY A 456 21.30 4.04 -4.17
CA GLY A 456 22.23 3.79 -3.08
C GLY A 456 21.57 4.15 -1.74
N LEU A 457 21.59 3.21 -0.81
CA LEU A 457 21.15 3.35 0.57
C LEU A 457 22.32 3.37 1.55
#